data_AF-A0A9E1SXG2-F1
#
_entry.id   AF-A0A9E1SXG2-F1
#
_cell.length_a   1.000
_cell.length_b   1.000
_cell.length_c   1.000
_cell.angle_alpha   90.00
_cell.angle_beta   90.00
_cell.angle_gamma   90.00
#
_symmetry.space_group_name_H-M   'P 1'
#
loop_
_entity.id
_entity.type
_entity.pdbx_description
1 polymer ?
#
loop_
_entity_poly.entity_id
_entity_poly.type
_entity_poly.pdbx_seq_one_letter_code
_entity_poly.pdbx_strand_id
1 'polypeptide(L)'
;FLSIVVARLPPEQQAKARMIGLMGALGFRIALLASLVWIIGLTKPIFTIMDFALSWRDVILGVGGLFLLYKGTLEIHETVEGDHDGDGAGKKTMSFAAAIFQIMMLDIIFSLDSVITAVGMVQNLPVMVTAVVISVIIMMVASGPVAAFIQEHPTTKMLALSFLLLVGVALVADGMHFHIPRGYLYFAIFFSAMVEVLNLMALKRKKRAREAAS
;
A
#
# COMPACT_ATOMS: atom_id res chain seq x y z
N PHE A 1 3.87 -1.66 -2.17
CA PHE A 1 3.01 -1.19 -3.28
C PHE A 1 3.66 -0.12 -4.15
N LEU A 2 4.12 1.00 -3.59
CA LEU A 2 4.83 2.07 -4.34
C LEU A 2 5.91 1.50 -5.29
N SER A 3 6.74 0.58 -4.80
CA SER A 3 7.77 -0.10 -5.60
C SER A 3 7.22 -0.94 -6.76
N ILE A 4 6.00 -1.46 -6.65
CA ILE A 4 5.34 -2.26 -7.69
C ILE A 4 4.80 -1.34 -8.80
N VAL A 5 4.19 -0.21 -8.46
CA VAL A 5 3.72 0.79 -9.45
C VAL A 5 4.89 1.38 -10.21
N VAL A 6 5.93 1.78 -9.49
CA VAL A 6 7.13 2.39 -10.08
C VAL A 6 7.85 1.40 -11.00
N ALA A 7 7.81 0.09 -10.71
CA ALA A 7 8.46 -0.92 -11.57
C ALA A 7 7.91 -0.94 -13.01
N ARG A 8 6.73 -0.35 -13.27
CA ARG A 8 6.15 -0.21 -14.61
C ARG A 8 6.64 1.02 -15.39
N LEU A 9 7.41 1.91 -14.76
CA LEU A 9 8.06 3.04 -15.42
C LEU A 9 9.38 2.62 -16.08
N PRO A 10 9.83 3.34 -17.11
CA PRO A 10 11.17 3.17 -17.67
C PRO A 10 12.23 3.23 -16.55
N PRO A 11 13.25 2.34 -16.54
CA PRO A 11 14.24 2.24 -15.46
C PRO A 11 14.85 3.59 -15.03
N GLU A 12 15.10 4.47 -16.02
CA GLU A 12 15.66 5.81 -15.82
C GLU A 12 14.76 6.75 -15.01
N GLN A 13 13.45 6.52 -15.04
CA GLN A 13 12.45 7.37 -14.36
C GLN A 13 12.07 6.82 -12.98
N GLN A 14 12.38 5.56 -12.68
CA GLN A 14 11.92 4.88 -11.47
C GLN A 14 12.44 5.52 -10.17
N ALA A 15 13.71 5.94 -10.15
CA ALA A 15 14.29 6.61 -8.99
C ALA A 15 13.63 7.98 -8.73
N LYS A 16 13.46 8.78 -9.80
CA LYS A 16 12.81 10.10 -9.72
C LYS A 16 11.34 9.98 -9.31
N ALA A 17 10.61 9.01 -9.87
CA ALA A 17 9.20 8.79 -9.53
C ALA A 17 9.01 8.40 -8.05
N ARG A 18 9.89 7.56 -7.50
CA ARG A 18 9.87 7.22 -6.06
C ARG A 18 10.10 8.45 -5.20
N MET A 19 11.14 9.22 -5.50
CA MET A 19 11.50 10.39 -4.70
C MET A 19 10.39 11.44 -4.73
N ILE A 20 9.91 11.80 -5.93
CA ILE A 20 8.84 12.80 -6.10
C ILE A 20 7.54 12.30 -5.47
N GLY A 21 7.18 11.04 -5.70
CA GLY A 21 5.98 10.43 -5.12
C GLY A 21 6.03 10.41 -3.59
N LEU A 22 7.16 10.02 -2.99
CA LEU A 22 7.33 9.98 -1.53
C LEU A 22 7.37 11.38 -0.90
N MET A 23 8.02 12.36 -1.55
CA MET A 23 8.02 13.74 -1.07
C MET A 23 6.62 14.36 -1.17
N GLY A 24 5.90 14.13 -2.26
CA GLY A 24 4.53 14.57 -2.44
C GLY A 24 3.58 13.94 -1.41
N ALA A 25 3.70 12.64 -1.19
CA ALA A 25 2.99 11.89 -0.15
C ALA A 25 3.24 12.47 1.24
N LEU A 26 4.51 12.72 1.61
CA LEU A 26 4.86 13.33 2.89
C LEU A 26 4.23 14.72 3.05
N GLY A 27 4.35 15.58 2.03
CA GLY A 27 3.77 16.91 2.05
C GLY A 27 2.25 16.86 2.25
N PHE A 28 1.58 15.97 1.52
CA PHE A 28 0.14 15.75 1.66
C PHE A 28 -0.23 15.24 3.06
N ARG A 29 0.54 14.29 3.61
CA ARG A 29 0.30 13.72 4.94
C ARG A 29 0.49 14.74 6.06
N ILE A 30 1.49 15.62 5.95
CA ILE A 30 1.67 16.75 6.87
C ILE A 30 0.51 17.73 6.72
N ALA A 31 0.05 18.03 5.51
CA ALA A 31 -1.09 18.90 5.28
C ALA A 31 -2.38 18.33 5.90
N LEU A 32 -2.63 17.03 5.76
CA LEU A 32 -3.73 16.34 6.43
C LEU A 32 -3.61 16.43 7.96
N LEU A 33 -2.42 16.20 8.52
CA LEU A 33 -2.17 16.36 9.96
C LEU A 33 -2.28 17.81 10.44
N ALA A 34 -2.01 18.80 9.60
CA ALA A 34 -2.23 20.20 9.96
C ALA A 34 -3.73 20.56 9.91
N SER A 35 -4.50 19.90 9.04
CA SER A 35 -5.94 20.10 8.84
C SER A 35 -6.81 19.19 9.73
N LEU A 36 -6.32 18.81 10.92
CA LEU A 36 -7.03 17.96 11.88
C LEU A 36 -8.47 18.40 12.16
N VAL A 37 -8.69 19.70 12.31
CA VAL A 37 -10.02 20.27 12.56
C VAL A 37 -10.98 19.98 11.40
N TRP A 38 -10.49 20.01 10.16
CA TRP A 38 -11.26 19.64 8.98
C TRP A 38 -11.50 18.12 8.92
N ILE A 39 -10.50 17.30 9.24
CA ILE A 39 -10.62 15.83 9.27
C ILE A 39 -11.72 15.38 10.24
N ILE A 40 -11.85 16.00 11.41
CA ILE A 40 -12.95 15.72 12.36
C ILE A 40 -14.32 16.05 11.72
N GLY A 41 -14.37 17.01 10.79
CA GLY A 41 -15.54 17.28 9.97
C GLY A 41 -15.88 16.15 8.99
N LEU A 42 -14.87 15.47 8.42
CA LEU A 42 -15.07 14.34 7.51
C LEU A 42 -15.70 13.11 8.18
N THR A 43 -15.56 12.98 9.51
CA THR A 43 -16.20 11.90 10.27
C THR A 43 -17.64 12.21 10.67
N LYS A 44 -18.12 13.44 10.45
CA LYS A 44 -19.52 13.79 10.75
C LYS A 44 -20.44 13.15 9.70
N PRO A 45 -21.63 12.66 10.12
CA PRO A 45 -22.58 12.09 9.18
C PRO A 45 -23.07 13.14 8.18
N ILE A 46 -22.97 12.81 6.91
CA ILE A 46 -23.51 13.59 5.79
C ILE A 46 -24.93 13.15 5.42
N PHE A 47 -25.23 11.87 5.61
CA PHE A 47 -26.53 11.28 5.33
C PHE A 47 -26.77 10.13 6.32
N THR A 48 -27.97 10.06 6.87
CA THR A 48 -28.36 8.99 7.80
C THR A 48 -29.55 8.25 7.21
N ILE A 49 -29.39 6.96 6.91
CA ILE A 49 -30.47 6.08 6.45
C ILE A 49 -30.70 5.06 7.54
N MET A 50 -31.87 5.14 8.20
CA MET A 50 -32.19 4.31 9.37
C MET A 50 -31.09 4.43 10.45
N ASP A 51 -30.30 3.38 10.70
CA ASP A 51 -29.20 3.36 11.66
C ASP A 51 -27.80 3.54 11.02
N PHE A 52 -27.74 3.72 9.70
CA PHE A 52 -26.48 3.88 8.98
C PHE A 52 -26.15 5.36 8.73
N ALA A 53 -25.16 5.86 9.45
CA ALA A 53 -24.68 7.24 9.39
C ALA A 53 -23.47 7.36 8.44
N LEU A 54 -23.72 7.60 7.16
CA LEU A 54 -22.65 7.73 6.17
C LEU A 54 -21.91 9.05 6.38
N SER A 55 -20.58 9.02 6.49
CA SER A 55 -19.70 10.19 6.52
C SER A 55 -18.83 10.30 5.26
N TRP A 56 -18.22 11.47 5.02
CA TRP A 56 -17.26 11.61 3.92
C TRP A 56 -16.05 10.69 4.06
N ARG A 57 -15.61 10.44 5.31
CA ARG A 57 -14.59 9.44 5.61
C ARG A 57 -15.00 8.08 5.04
N ASP A 58 -16.20 7.63 5.35
CA ASP A 58 -16.66 6.29 4.99
C ASP A 58 -16.73 6.08 3.48
N VAL A 59 -17.14 7.12 2.74
CA VAL A 59 -17.11 7.14 1.28
C VAL A 59 -15.68 7.02 0.76
N ILE A 60 -14.73 7.80 1.30
CA ILE A 60 -13.33 7.76 0.86
C ILE A 60 -12.69 6.41 1.16
N LEU A 61 -12.91 5.84 2.35
CA LEU A 61 -12.40 4.52 2.72
C LEU A 61 -13.03 3.41 1.87
N GLY A 62 -14.34 3.46 1.63
CA GLY A 62 -15.05 2.50 0.79
C GLY A 62 -14.59 2.52 -0.66
N VAL A 63 -14.57 3.71 -1.28
CA VAL A 63 -14.09 3.88 -2.67
C VAL A 63 -12.61 3.52 -2.79
N GLY A 64 -11.79 3.96 -1.84
CA GLY A 64 -10.37 3.67 -1.83
C GLY A 64 -10.07 2.18 -1.63
N GLY A 65 -10.80 1.52 -0.74
CA GLY A 65 -10.74 0.08 -0.52
C GLY A 65 -11.15 -0.70 -1.77
N LEU A 66 -12.27 -0.35 -2.40
CA LEU A 66 -12.70 -0.96 -3.67
C LEU A 66 -11.67 -0.76 -4.78
N PHE A 67 -11.09 0.44 -4.88
CA PHE A 67 -10.00 0.71 -5.82
C PHE A 67 -8.79 -0.21 -5.59
N LEU A 68 -8.38 -0.38 -4.33
CA LEU A 68 -7.30 -1.29 -3.94
C LEU A 68 -7.62 -2.75 -4.27
N LEU A 69 -8.85 -3.20 -4.05
CA LEU A 69 -9.29 -4.56 -4.38
C LEU A 69 -9.26 -4.80 -5.88
N TYR A 70 -9.81 -3.86 -6.66
CA TYR A 70 -9.80 -3.93 -8.11
C TYR A 70 -8.37 -3.96 -8.66
N LYS A 71 -7.54 -2.99 -8.26
CA LYS A 71 -6.15 -2.91 -8.72
C LYS A 71 -5.31 -4.09 -8.24
N GLY A 72 -5.42 -4.49 -6.98
CA GLY A 72 -4.70 -5.63 -6.43
C GLY A 72 -5.04 -6.93 -7.15
N THR A 73 -6.32 -7.16 -7.44
CA THR A 73 -6.78 -8.34 -8.18
C THR A 73 -6.24 -8.36 -9.61
N LEU A 74 -6.28 -7.23 -10.32
CA LEU A 74 -5.68 -7.12 -11.65
C LEU A 74 -4.18 -7.40 -11.64
N GLU A 75 -3.44 -6.83 -10.68
CA GLU A 75 -1.99 -7.04 -10.58
C GLU A 75 -1.64 -8.49 -10.23
N ILE A 76 -2.46 -9.16 -9.42
CA ILE A 76 -2.33 -10.59 -9.12
C ILE A 76 -2.59 -11.41 -10.38
N HIS A 77 -3.69 -11.15 -11.08
CA HIS A 77 -4.05 -11.85 -12.30
C HIS A 77 -2.94 -11.75 -13.36
N GLU A 78 -2.44 -10.55 -13.63
CA GLU A 78 -1.31 -10.36 -14.54
C GLU A 78 -0.02 -11.06 -14.07
N THR A 79 0.22 -11.16 -12.76
CA THR A 79 1.42 -11.84 -12.22
C THR A 79 1.28 -13.36 -12.30
N VAL A 80 0.07 -13.90 -12.23
CA VAL A 80 -0.23 -15.34 -12.25
C VAL A 80 -0.38 -15.85 -13.69
N GLU A 81 -1.02 -15.09 -14.58
CA GLU A 81 -1.21 -15.47 -15.99
C GLU A 81 0.00 -15.16 -16.88
N GLY A 82 0.83 -14.20 -16.47
CA GLY A 82 1.95 -13.66 -17.25
C GLY A 82 3.13 -14.59 -17.53
N ASP A 83 2.96 -15.92 -17.41
CA ASP A 83 3.93 -16.94 -17.86
C ASP A 83 3.37 -17.83 -19.01
N HIS A 84 2.16 -17.57 -19.51
CA HIS A 84 1.51 -18.41 -20.54
C HIS A 84 1.14 -17.74 -21.87
N ASP A 85 1.24 -16.41 -22.01
CA ASP A 85 1.00 -15.75 -23.30
C ASP A 85 2.31 -15.29 -23.96
N GLY A 86 2.83 -16.17 -24.82
CA GLY A 86 3.73 -15.75 -25.89
C GLY A 86 3.02 -14.80 -26.86
N ASP A 87 3.79 -13.84 -27.37
CA ASP A 87 3.46 -12.90 -28.45
C ASP A 87 2.39 -11.81 -28.23
N GLY A 88 2.85 -10.55 -28.29
CA GLY A 88 2.19 -9.57 -29.17
C GLY A 88 1.38 -8.42 -28.55
N ALA A 89 1.09 -8.38 -27.26
CA ALA A 89 0.39 -7.23 -26.66
C ALA A 89 1.35 -6.37 -25.83
N GLY A 90 1.78 -5.24 -26.39
CA GLY A 90 2.76 -4.35 -25.78
C GLY A 90 2.48 -4.07 -24.30
N LYS A 91 3.45 -4.40 -23.43
CA LYS A 91 3.49 -3.97 -22.03
C LYS A 91 3.21 -2.47 -22.01
N LYS A 92 1.98 -2.09 -21.68
CA LYS A 92 1.54 -0.69 -21.70
C LYS A 92 2.37 0.05 -20.65
N THR A 93 3.42 0.73 -21.10
CA THR A 93 4.29 1.49 -20.23
C THR A 93 3.44 2.55 -19.56
N MET A 94 3.40 2.53 -18.23
CA MET A 94 2.66 3.51 -17.48
C MET A 94 3.32 4.87 -17.69
N SER A 95 2.52 5.93 -17.92
CA SER A 95 3.11 7.26 -18.01
C SER A 95 3.61 7.71 -16.64
N PHE A 96 4.66 8.53 -16.61
CA PHE A 96 5.18 9.11 -15.38
C PHE A 96 4.09 9.82 -14.57
N ALA A 97 3.27 10.64 -15.23
CA ALA A 97 2.17 11.37 -14.60
C ALA A 97 1.11 10.41 -14.00
N ALA A 98 0.76 9.34 -14.72
CA ALA A 98 -0.19 8.35 -14.22
C ALA A 98 0.36 7.63 -12.98
N ALA A 99 1.66 7.30 -12.97
CA ALA A 99 2.30 6.66 -11.82
C ALA A 99 2.29 7.56 -10.59
N ILE A 100 2.65 8.85 -10.74
CA ILE A 100 2.58 9.83 -9.65
C ILE A 100 1.15 9.99 -9.14
N PHE A 101 0.17 10.13 -10.04
CA PHE A 101 -1.23 10.24 -9.66
C PHE A 101 -1.71 9.02 -8.86
N GLN A 102 -1.38 7.80 -9.30
CA GLN A 102 -1.75 6.58 -8.59
C GLN A 102 -1.08 6.48 -7.22
N ILE A 103 0.20 6.88 -7.11
CA ILE A 103 0.92 6.93 -5.84
C ILE A 103 0.24 7.91 -4.88
N MET A 104 -0.06 9.13 -5.34
CA MET A 104 -0.71 10.15 -4.52
C MET A 104 -2.11 9.72 -4.09
N MET A 105 -2.91 9.16 -5.00
CA MET A 105 -4.27 8.70 -4.69
C MET A 105 -4.27 7.61 -3.62
N LEU A 106 -3.32 6.68 -3.68
CA LEU A 106 -3.20 5.62 -2.69
C LEU A 106 -2.65 6.11 -1.36
N ASP A 107 -1.72 7.05 -1.40
CA ASP A 107 -1.25 7.71 -0.19
C ASP A 107 -2.39 8.49 0.48
N ILE A 108 -3.27 9.14 -0.26
CA ILE A 108 -4.47 9.80 0.29
C ILE A 108 -5.34 8.79 1.05
N ILE A 109 -5.64 7.64 0.44
CA ILE A 109 -6.49 6.62 1.04
C ILE A 109 -5.85 6.06 2.33
N PHE A 110 -4.56 5.72 2.30
CA PHE A 110 -3.86 5.20 3.48
C PHE A 110 -3.58 6.26 4.55
N SER A 111 -3.31 7.50 4.14
CA SER A 111 -3.03 8.59 5.06
C SER A 111 -4.29 8.95 5.86
N LEU A 112 -5.46 9.01 5.24
CA LEU A 112 -6.72 9.29 5.92
C LEU A 112 -7.04 8.25 7.01
N ASP A 113 -6.96 6.95 6.70
CA ASP A 113 -7.16 5.91 7.72
C ASP A 113 -6.15 6.01 8.87
N SER A 114 -4.86 6.15 8.54
CA SER A 114 -3.79 6.24 9.54
C SER A 114 -3.89 7.49 10.43
N VAL A 115 -4.29 8.63 9.86
CA VAL A 115 -4.44 9.90 10.59
C VAL A 115 -5.66 9.83 11.49
N ILE A 116 -6.80 9.37 11.00
CA ILE A 116 -8.02 9.25 11.81
C ILE A 116 -7.81 8.28 12.97
N THR A 117 -7.14 7.16 12.71
CA THR A 117 -6.75 6.18 13.74
C THR A 117 -5.77 6.79 14.76
N ALA A 118 -4.77 7.55 14.29
CA ALA A 118 -3.78 8.21 15.17
C ALA A 118 -4.41 9.30 16.05
N VAL A 119 -5.35 10.09 15.52
CA VAL A 119 -6.05 11.14 16.27
C VAL A 119 -6.93 10.57 17.37
N GLY A 120 -7.48 9.37 17.17
CA GLY A 120 -8.20 8.65 18.22
C GLY A 120 -7.30 8.14 19.36
N MET A 121 -5.98 8.06 19.15
CA MET A 121 -5.02 7.45 20.10
C MET A 121 -4.00 8.43 20.70
N VAL A 122 -3.60 9.49 19.99
CA VAL A 122 -2.50 10.38 20.38
C VAL A 122 -2.94 11.84 20.28
N GLN A 123 -2.90 12.56 21.41
CA GLN A 123 -3.34 13.97 21.48
C GLN A 123 -2.24 14.98 21.12
N ASN A 124 -1.02 14.52 20.77
CA ASN A 124 0.13 15.40 20.54
C ASN A 124 0.51 15.45 19.04
N LEU A 125 0.06 16.50 18.36
CA LEU A 125 0.31 16.73 16.93
C LEU A 125 1.82 16.73 16.57
N PRO A 126 2.71 17.44 17.30
CA PRO A 126 4.15 17.35 17.07
C PRO A 126 4.70 15.92 17.03
N VAL A 127 4.28 15.06 17.97
CA VAL A 127 4.73 13.65 18.00
C VAL A 127 4.27 12.90 16.75
N MET A 128 3.02 13.08 16.32
CA MET A 128 2.50 12.44 15.10
C MET A 128 3.27 12.87 13.85
N VAL A 129 3.55 14.18 13.71
CA VAL A 129 4.30 14.72 12.57
C VAL A 129 5.72 14.15 12.55
N THR A 130 6.42 14.16 13.69
CA THR A 130 7.79 13.61 13.76
C THR A 130 7.84 12.12 13.41
N ALA A 131 6.88 11.32 13.89
CA ALA A 131 6.79 9.90 13.55
C ALA A 131 6.60 9.67 12.05
N VAL A 132 5.70 10.44 11.40
CA VAL A 132 5.47 10.36 9.95
C VAL A 132 6.72 10.76 9.17
N VAL A 133 7.36 11.87 9.54
CA VAL A 133 8.58 12.35 8.88
C VAL A 133 9.69 11.30 8.96
N ILE A 134 9.95 10.75 10.16
CA ILE A 134 10.96 9.69 10.35
C ILE A 134 10.62 8.46 9.52
N SER A 135 9.36 8.01 9.52
CA SER A 135 8.91 6.87 8.72
C SER A 135 9.16 7.07 7.23
N VAL A 136 8.87 8.26 6.69
CA VAL A 136 9.09 8.55 5.27
C VAL A 136 10.58 8.62 4.94
N ILE A 137 11.41 9.22 5.80
CA ILE A 137 12.86 9.26 5.58
C ILE A 137 13.42 7.84 5.48
N ILE A 138 13.03 6.95 6.40
CA ILE A 138 13.43 5.53 6.38
C ILE A 138 12.96 4.88 5.08
N MET A 139 11.70 5.12 4.67
CA MET A 139 11.18 4.58 3.41
C MET A 139 11.93 5.12 2.18
N MET A 140 12.32 6.39 2.15
CA MET A 140 13.06 6.97 1.03
C MET A 140 14.39 6.24 0.84
N VAL A 141 15.15 6.05 1.92
CA VAL A 141 16.43 5.31 1.91
C VAL A 141 16.21 3.83 1.55
N ALA A 142 15.18 3.19 2.09
CA ALA A 142 14.90 1.78 1.87
C ALA A 142 14.21 1.47 0.52
N SER A 143 13.60 2.46 -0.14
CA SER A 143 12.76 2.25 -1.33
C SER A 143 13.51 1.64 -2.52
N GLY A 144 14.80 1.94 -2.64
CA GLY A 144 15.73 1.34 -3.60
C GLY A 144 15.86 -0.17 -3.40
N PRO A 145 16.51 -0.59 -2.30
CA PRO A 145 16.73 -1.99 -1.96
C PRO A 145 15.44 -2.81 -1.88
N VAL A 146 14.37 -2.27 -1.27
CA VAL A 146 13.09 -2.97 -1.14
C VAL A 146 12.46 -3.22 -2.51
N ALA A 147 12.57 -2.27 -3.45
CA ALA A 147 12.06 -2.48 -4.80
C ALA A 147 12.81 -3.59 -5.55
N ALA A 148 14.14 -3.60 -5.46
CA ALA A 148 14.96 -4.65 -6.08
C ALA A 148 14.64 -6.03 -5.50
N PHE A 149 14.51 -6.13 -4.17
CA PHE A 149 14.16 -7.37 -3.49
C PHE A 149 12.79 -7.93 -3.90
N ILE A 150 11.78 -7.05 -4.05
CA ILE A 150 10.44 -7.45 -4.52
C ILE A 150 10.48 -7.91 -5.98
N GLN A 151 11.32 -7.32 -6.83
CA GLN A 151 11.47 -7.74 -8.23
C GLN A 151 12.19 -9.08 -8.37
N GLU A 152 13.19 -9.35 -7.52
CA GLU A 152 13.98 -10.59 -7.55
C GLU A 152 13.22 -11.80 -6.98
N HIS A 153 12.21 -11.56 -6.13
CA HIS A 153 11.46 -12.62 -5.46
C HIS A 153 9.95 -12.55 -5.79
N PRO A 154 9.47 -13.36 -6.76
CA PRO A 154 8.06 -13.37 -7.17
C PRO A 154 7.08 -13.68 -6.02
N THR A 155 7.45 -14.55 -5.09
CA THR A 155 6.66 -14.87 -3.90
C THR A 155 6.50 -13.66 -2.99
N THR A 156 7.56 -12.86 -2.79
CA THR A 156 7.50 -11.58 -2.07
C THR A 156 6.59 -10.56 -2.79
N LYS A 157 6.63 -10.49 -4.12
CA LYS A 157 5.72 -9.64 -4.90
C LYS A 157 4.26 -10.03 -4.67
N MET A 158 3.96 -11.31 -4.74
CA MET A 158 2.64 -11.85 -4.47
C MET A 158 2.18 -11.53 -3.04
N LEU A 159 3.05 -11.76 -2.04
CA LEU A 159 2.78 -11.40 -0.64
C LEU A 159 2.42 -9.92 -0.48
N ALA A 160 3.17 -9.02 -1.12
CA ALA A 160 2.91 -7.59 -1.07
C ALA A 160 1.58 -7.19 -1.73
N LEU A 161 1.17 -7.88 -2.81
CA LEU A 161 -0.15 -7.70 -3.42
C LEU A 161 -1.28 -8.26 -2.54
N SER A 162 -1.06 -9.39 -1.87
CA SER A 162 -2.01 -9.94 -0.91
C SER A 162 -2.22 -9.01 0.29
N PHE A 163 -1.17 -8.37 0.81
CA PHE A 163 -1.30 -7.34 1.84
C PHE A 163 -2.07 -6.12 1.35
N LEU A 164 -1.88 -5.72 0.09
CA LEU A 164 -2.68 -4.66 -0.51
C LEU A 164 -4.18 -5.00 -0.50
N LEU A 165 -4.53 -6.23 -0.90
CA LEU A 165 -5.91 -6.71 -0.86
C LEU A 165 -6.46 -6.78 0.56
N LEU A 166 -5.68 -7.30 1.50
CA LEU A 166 -6.07 -7.37 2.92
C LEU A 166 -6.41 -5.99 3.47
N VAL A 167 -5.57 -4.98 3.20
CA VAL A 167 -5.87 -3.60 3.59
C VAL A 167 -7.08 -3.06 2.83
N GLY A 168 -7.21 -3.36 1.53
CA GLY A 168 -8.39 -3.01 0.74
C GLY A 168 -9.70 -3.52 1.36
N VAL A 169 -9.75 -4.79 1.77
CA VAL A 169 -10.89 -5.38 2.49
C VAL A 169 -11.14 -4.64 3.80
N ALA A 170 -10.10 -4.37 4.58
CA ALA A 170 -10.23 -3.66 5.84
C ALA A 170 -10.82 -2.26 5.66
N LEU A 171 -10.39 -1.50 4.65
CA LEU A 171 -10.92 -0.16 4.38
C LEU A 171 -12.38 -0.19 3.91
N VAL A 172 -12.76 -1.16 3.07
CA VAL A 172 -14.17 -1.36 2.69
C VAL A 172 -15.01 -1.68 3.92
N ALA A 173 -14.51 -2.58 4.78
CA ALA A 173 -15.17 -2.94 6.03
C ALA A 173 -15.35 -1.72 6.95
N ASP A 174 -14.31 -0.91 7.15
CA ASP A 174 -14.39 0.30 7.98
C ASP A 174 -15.35 1.34 7.39
N GLY A 175 -15.37 1.51 6.07
CA GLY A 175 -16.32 2.36 5.37
C GLY A 175 -17.77 1.88 5.49
N MET A 176 -18.00 0.59 5.74
CA MET A 176 -19.32 0.03 6.06
C MET A 176 -19.58 -0.06 7.58
N HIS A 177 -18.77 0.63 8.39
CA HIS A 177 -18.84 0.61 9.87
C HIS A 177 -18.59 -0.76 10.51
N PHE A 178 -18.05 -1.72 9.74
CA PHE A 178 -17.58 -3.00 10.26
C PHE A 178 -16.10 -2.88 10.62
N HIS A 179 -15.82 -2.51 11.87
CA HIS A 179 -14.46 -2.25 12.31
C HIS A 179 -13.70 -3.55 12.56
N ILE A 180 -12.71 -3.82 11.71
CA ILE A 180 -11.80 -4.95 11.89
C ILE A 180 -10.68 -4.52 12.85
N PRO A 181 -10.53 -5.16 14.02
CA PRO A 181 -9.47 -4.80 14.96
C PRO A 181 -8.09 -4.91 14.30
N ARG A 182 -7.33 -3.81 14.35
CA ARG A 182 -6.04 -3.69 13.65
C ARG A 182 -5.02 -4.75 14.08
N GLY A 183 -5.12 -5.24 15.30
CA GLY A 183 -4.29 -6.34 15.80
C GLY A 183 -4.38 -7.61 14.94
N TYR A 184 -5.56 -7.96 14.41
CA TYR A 184 -5.70 -9.11 13.51
C TYR A 184 -5.01 -8.87 12.17
N LEU A 185 -5.11 -7.66 11.62
CA LEU A 185 -4.43 -7.30 10.37
C LEU A 185 -2.91 -7.34 10.57
N TYR A 186 -2.41 -6.75 11.66
CA TYR A 186 -0.97 -6.75 11.97
C TYR A 186 -0.44 -8.15 12.21
N PHE A 187 -1.20 -9.00 12.91
CA PHE A 187 -0.85 -10.39 13.11
C PHE A 187 -0.80 -11.15 11.78
N ALA A 188 -1.80 -10.99 10.90
CA ALA A 188 -1.82 -11.63 9.59
C ALA A 188 -0.62 -11.21 8.73
N ILE A 189 -0.30 -9.91 8.71
CA ILE A 189 0.87 -9.37 8.00
C ILE A 189 2.17 -9.95 8.55
N PHE A 190 2.35 -9.93 9.87
CA PHE A 190 3.55 -10.44 10.54
C PHE A 190 3.73 -11.95 10.32
N PHE A 191 2.66 -12.73 10.53
CA PHE A 191 2.68 -14.17 10.33
C PHE A 191 3.04 -14.54 8.89
N SER A 192 2.41 -13.91 7.91
CA SER A 192 2.67 -14.19 6.49
C SER A 192 4.08 -13.79 6.08
N ALA A 193 4.60 -12.67 6.60
CA ALA A 193 5.99 -12.27 6.39
C ALA A 193 6.99 -13.28 6.98
N MET A 194 6.71 -13.80 8.18
CA MET A 194 7.53 -14.85 8.80
C MET A 194 7.53 -16.14 7.97
N VAL A 195 6.36 -16.57 7.49
CA VAL A 195 6.22 -17.73 6.59
C VAL A 195 7.02 -17.52 5.31
N GLU A 196 6.97 -16.32 4.72
CA GLU A 196 7.73 -16.02 3.51
C GLU A 196 9.24 -16.02 3.74
N VAL A 197 9.71 -15.53 4.88
CA VAL A 197 11.13 -15.65 5.26
C VAL A 197 11.57 -17.12 5.30
N LEU A 198 10.75 -18.01 5.89
CA LEU A 198 11.03 -19.45 5.91
C LEU A 198 11.01 -20.05 4.49
N ASN A 199 10.06 -19.65 3.65
CA ASN A 199 9.94 -20.09 2.27
C ASN A 199 11.19 -19.72 1.45
N LEU A 200 11.66 -18.47 1.55
CA LEU A 200 12.87 -18.01 0.90
C LEU A 200 14.12 -18.75 1.40
N MET A 201 14.21 -19.06 2.70
CA MET A 201 15.30 -19.87 3.25
C MET A 201 15.28 -21.31 2.70
N ALA A 202 14.10 -21.93 2.62
CA ALA A 202 13.94 -23.28 2.10
C ALA A 202 14.33 -23.36 0.62
N LEU A 203 13.91 -22.38 -0.20
CA LEU A 203 14.28 -22.28 -1.61
C LEU A 203 15.80 -22.14 -1.80
N LYS A 204 16.45 -21.27 -1.01
CA LYS A 204 17.92 -21.11 -1.04
C LYS A 204 18.66 -22.40 -0.68
N ARG A 205 18.18 -23.15 0.33
CA ARG A 205 18.76 -24.45 0.71
C ARG A 205 18.60 -25.50 -0.40
N LYS A 206 17.43 -25.60 -1.02
CA LYS A 206 17.18 -26.52 -2.14
C LYS A 206 18.08 -26.23 -3.35
N LYS A 207 18.29 -24.95 -3.68
CA LYS A 207 19.19 -24.55 -4.77
C LYS A 207 20.63 -24.98 -4.49
N ARG A 208 21.16 -24.70 -3.29
CA ARG A 208 22.52 -25.13 -2.88
C ARG A 208 22.70 -26.64 -2.89
N ALA A 209 21.68 -27.40 -2.45
CA ALA A 209 21.73 -28.86 -2.47
C ALA A 209 21.78 -29.44 -3.89
N ARG A 210 21.11 -28.79 -4.86
CA ARG A 210 21.19 -29.18 -6.28
C ARG A 210 22.54 -28.86 -6.89
N GLU A 211 23.09 -27.68 -6.60
CA GLU A 211 24.42 -27.26 -7.08
C GLU A 211 25.55 -28.15 -6.52
N ALA A 212 25.41 -28.70 -5.32
CA ALA A 212 26.37 -29.64 -4.74
C ALA A 212 26.26 -31.07 -5.30
N ALA A 213 25.18 -31.38 -6.03
CA ALA A 213 24.92 -32.70 -6.61
C ALA A 213 25.20 -32.77 -8.13
N SER A 214 25.52 -31.63 -8.76
CA SER A 214 25.94 -31.49 -10.16
C SER A 214 27.44 -31.31 -10.28
#